data_AF-A0A4P2VNI2-F1
#
_entry.id   AF-A0A4P2VNI2-F1
#
_cell.length_a   1.000
_cell.length_b   1.000
_cell.length_c   1.000
_cell.angle_alpha   90.00
_cell.angle_beta   90.00
_cell.angle_gamma   90.00
#
_symmetry.space_group_name_H-M   'P 1'
#
loop_
_entity.id
_entity.type
_entity.pdbx_description
1 polymer ?
#
loop_
_entity_poly.entity_id
_entity_poly.type
_entity_poly.pdbx_seq_one_letter_code
_entity_poly.pdbx_strand_id
1 'polypeptide(L)'
;MFGREGSVFVYEKFEQVFNKVDQSHFQLIPIKKGISDCPQKYQILNILKCIDCLNEELSVFTPTPEDKRKLPAFYGNKYELSKLVIDPKKIPEGSHLFRLMGCDSIVIVSEEIAKNIRKMKLIGFNLKIIDNI
;
A
#
# COMPACT_ATOMS: atom_id res chain seq x y z
N MET A 1 2.85 8.20 -9.98
CA MET A 1 1.64 7.46 -9.60
C MET A 1 0.45 8.38 -9.86
N PHE A 2 -0.30 8.16 -10.93
CA PHE A 2 -1.53 8.90 -11.20
C PHE A 2 -2.69 8.09 -10.63
N GLY A 3 -2.96 8.26 -9.34
CA GLY A 3 -4.14 7.71 -8.67
C GLY A 3 -4.61 8.73 -7.66
N ARG A 4 -5.78 9.34 -7.90
CA ARG A 4 -6.51 10.03 -6.83
C ARG A 4 -6.80 8.95 -5.77
N GLU A 5 -6.25 9.17 -4.58
CA GLU A 5 -6.42 8.46 -3.30
C GLU A 5 -6.79 6.97 -3.42
N GLY A 6 -5.77 6.10 -3.37
CA GLY A 6 -5.92 4.69 -3.01
C GLY A 6 -5.79 3.69 -4.14
N SER A 7 -6.15 4.00 -5.39
CA SER A 7 -6.08 3.01 -6.47
C SER A 7 -4.63 2.75 -6.93
N VAL A 8 -4.22 1.48 -6.94
CA VAL A 8 -2.88 1.05 -7.37
C VAL A 8 -2.97 0.52 -8.79
N PHE A 9 -2.17 1.06 -9.70
CA PHE A 9 -2.08 0.59 -11.08
C PHE A 9 -0.87 -0.33 -11.22
N VAL A 10 -1.08 -1.53 -11.73
CA VAL A 10 -0.04 -2.54 -11.90
C VAL A 10 0.03 -3.01 -13.35
N TYR A 11 1.22 -3.37 -13.80
CA TYR A 11 1.41 -4.01 -15.09
C TYR A 11 0.80 -5.41 -15.09
N GLU A 12 0.31 -5.92 -16.22
CA GLU A 12 -0.40 -7.21 -16.29
C GLU A 12 0.37 -8.40 -15.68
N LYS A 13 1.71 -8.39 -15.76
CA LYS A 13 2.55 -9.47 -15.21
C LYS A 13 2.75 -9.37 -13.69
N PHE A 14 2.22 -8.32 -13.05
CA PHE A 14 2.35 -8.11 -11.61
C PHE A 14 1.63 -9.21 -10.80
N GLU A 15 0.64 -9.89 -11.39
CA GLU A 15 -0.02 -11.04 -10.75
C GLU A 15 0.97 -12.11 -10.25
N GLN A 16 2.11 -12.27 -10.93
CA GLN A 16 3.16 -13.23 -10.54
C GLN A 16 3.79 -12.91 -9.18
N VAL A 17 3.69 -11.67 -8.70
CA VAL A 17 4.13 -11.27 -7.35
C VAL A 17 3.31 -11.97 -6.27
N PHE A 18 2.03 -12.26 -6.57
CA PHE A 18 1.03 -12.76 -5.62
C PHE A 18 0.87 -14.29 -5.63
N ASN A 19 1.85 -15.03 -6.15
CA ASN A 19 1.78 -16.50 -6.34
C ASN A 19 1.47 -17.33 -5.07
N LYS A 20 1.45 -16.71 -3.87
CA LYS A 20 1.04 -17.33 -2.59
C LYS A 20 0.08 -16.47 -1.77
N VAL A 21 -0.46 -15.40 -2.35
CA VAL A 21 -1.46 -14.58 -1.69
C VAL A 21 -2.82 -15.11 -2.08
N ASP A 22 -3.67 -15.35 -1.09
CA ASP A 22 -5.05 -15.74 -1.31
C ASP A 22 -5.77 -14.71 -2.20
N GLN A 23 -6.46 -15.18 -3.24
CA GLN A 23 -7.21 -14.32 -4.16
C GLN A 23 -8.35 -13.55 -3.47
N SER A 24 -8.79 -13.97 -2.28
CA SER A 24 -9.71 -13.20 -1.45
C SER A 24 -9.11 -11.89 -0.91
N HIS A 25 -7.78 -11.70 -0.99
CA HIS A 25 -7.12 -10.49 -0.51
C HIS A 25 -7.01 -9.38 -1.56
N PHE A 26 -7.16 -9.71 -2.84
CA PHE A 26 -7.00 -8.74 -3.93
C PHE A 26 -7.83 -9.08 -5.15
N GLN A 27 -8.11 -8.07 -5.96
CA GLN A 27 -8.73 -8.22 -7.27
C GLN A 27 -7.91 -7.44 -8.30
N LEU A 28 -7.70 -8.03 -9.47
CA LEU A 28 -7.07 -7.38 -10.62
C LEU A 28 -8.15 -7.01 -11.64
N ILE A 29 -8.35 -5.71 -11.86
CA ILE A 29 -9.38 -5.20 -12.77
C ILE A 29 -8.70 -4.72 -14.05
N PRO A 30 -8.91 -5.38 -15.20
CA PRO A 30 -8.26 -5.01 -16.45
C PRO A 30 -8.76 -3.67 -16.98
N ILE A 31 -7.83 -2.81 -17.39
CA ILE A 31 -8.15 -1.54 -18.04
C ILE A 31 -8.30 -1.78 -19.54
N LYS A 32 -9.54 -1.74 -20.04
CA LYS A 32 -9.86 -2.08 -21.44
C LYS A 32 -9.35 -1.07 -22.46
N LYS A 33 -9.39 0.21 -22.12
CA LYS A 33 -8.89 1.29 -22.97
C LYS A 33 -7.50 1.63 -22.47
N GLY A 34 -6.48 1.28 -23.24
CA GLY A 34 -5.08 1.53 -22.88
C GLY A 34 -4.85 2.98 -22.44
N ILE A 35 -3.83 3.18 -21.62
CA ILE A 35 -3.36 4.53 -21.31
C ILE A 35 -2.74 5.08 -22.61
N SER A 36 -3.14 6.29 -23.03
CA SER A 36 -2.60 6.92 -24.25
C SER A 36 -1.08 6.84 -24.24
N ASP A 37 -0.49 6.46 -25.37
CA ASP A 37 0.96 6.38 -25.56
C ASP A 37 1.68 5.32 -24.71
N CYS A 38 0.94 4.34 -24.17
CA CYS A 38 1.51 3.23 -23.42
C CYS A 38 1.12 1.86 -24.04
N PRO A 39 2.06 1.14 -24.68
CA PRO A 39 1.77 -0.17 -25.26
C PRO A 39 1.55 -1.27 -24.21
N GLN A 40 1.97 -1.05 -22.97
CA GLN A 40 1.80 -2.00 -21.88
C GLN A 40 0.35 -2.02 -21.38
N LYS A 41 -0.16 -3.24 -21.11
CA LYS A 41 -1.46 -3.42 -20.47
C LYS A 41 -1.34 -3.25 -18.96
N TYR A 42 -2.23 -2.44 -18.40
CA TYR A 42 -2.32 -2.20 -16.97
C TYR A 42 -3.62 -2.76 -16.40
N GLN A 43 -3.59 -3.07 -15.12
CA GLN A 43 -4.71 -3.49 -14.31
C GLN A 43 -4.75 -2.62 -13.06
N ILE A 44 -5.94 -2.42 -12.53
CA ILE A 44 -6.11 -1.83 -11.20
C ILE A 44 -5.97 -2.98 -10.21
N LEU A 45 -5.01 -2.86 -9.30
CA LEU A 45 -4.89 -3.70 -8.12
C LEU A 45 -5.81 -3.13 -7.04
N ASN A 46 -6.92 -3.82 -6.82
CA ASN A 46 -7.82 -3.56 -5.71
C ASN A 46 -7.43 -4.47 -4.54
N ILE A 47 -7.01 -3.88 -3.42
CA ILE A 47 -6.65 -4.61 -2.20
C ILE A 47 -7.89 -4.63 -1.32
N LEU A 48 -8.38 -5.83 -1.01
CA LEU A 48 -9.68 -6.04 -0.37
C LEU A 48 -9.59 -6.02 1.15
N LYS A 49 -8.41 -6.33 1.71
CA LYS A 49 -8.17 -6.27 3.16
C LYS A 49 -7.76 -4.87 3.61
N CYS A 50 -8.44 -4.36 4.63
CA CYS A 50 -8.08 -3.15 5.36
C CYS A 50 -8.00 -3.52 6.85
N ILE A 51 -6.86 -3.28 7.50
CA ILE A 51 -6.59 -3.74 8.86
C ILE A 51 -6.17 -2.55 9.72
N ASP A 52 -6.81 -2.41 10.88
CA ASP A 52 -6.40 -1.49 11.92
C ASP A 52 -5.31 -2.14 12.79
N CYS A 53 -4.06 -1.93 12.39
CA CYS A 53 -2.90 -2.38 13.14
C CYS A 53 -1.89 -1.25 13.38
N LEU A 54 -2.29 0.01 13.23
CA LEU A 54 -1.42 1.15 13.50
C LEU A 54 -1.17 1.25 15.01
N ASN A 55 0.09 1.41 15.41
CA ASN A 55 0.43 1.84 16.76
C ASN A 55 0.55 3.36 16.76
N GLU A 56 -0.54 4.04 17.12
CA GLU A 56 -0.60 5.51 17.12
C GLU A 56 0.37 6.15 18.13
N GLU A 57 0.67 5.46 19.24
CA GLU A 57 1.54 5.98 20.30
C GLU A 57 3.01 6.02 19.87
N LEU A 58 3.43 5.06 19.05
CA LEU A 58 4.84 4.87 18.65
C LEU A 58 5.13 5.30 17.20
N SER A 59 4.09 5.54 16.42
CA SER A 59 4.19 6.12 15.08
C SER A 59 4.35 7.64 15.13
N VAL A 60 5.13 8.18 14.21
CA VAL A 60 5.42 9.63 14.13
C VAL A 60 4.98 10.15 12.78
N PHE A 61 4.06 11.12 12.82
CA PHE A 61 3.51 11.83 11.68
C PHE A 61 3.88 13.30 11.78
N THR A 62 4.61 13.81 10.78
CA THR A 62 5.02 15.22 10.74
C THR A 62 4.04 15.99 9.85
N PRO A 63 3.45 17.11 10.31
CA PRO A 63 2.59 17.93 9.45
C PRO A 63 3.36 18.41 8.23
N THR A 64 2.73 18.39 7.05
CA THR A 64 3.35 18.98 5.86
C THR A 64 3.46 20.51 6.01
N PRO A 65 4.50 21.15 5.44
CA PRO A 65 4.76 22.59 5.63
C PRO A 65 3.60 23.52 5.26
N GLU A 66 2.70 23.08 4.37
CA GLU A 66 1.55 23.85 3.88
C GLU A 66 0.47 24.10 4.93
N ASP A 67 0.44 23.39 6.06
CA ASP A 67 -0.71 23.43 6.98
C ASP A 67 -0.32 23.44 8.47
N LYS A 68 0.47 24.44 8.90
CA LYS A 68 0.82 24.71 10.31
C LYS A 68 -0.36 25.13 11.22
N ARG A 69 -1.61 24.92 10.81
CA ARG A 69 -2.81 25.31 11.57
C ARG A 69 -3.90 24.24 11.51
N LYS A 70 -3.74 23.14 12.26
CA LYS A 70 -4.78 22.42 13.04
C LYS A 70 -4.33 20.99 13.40
N LEU A 71 -4.50 20.62 14.68
CA LEU A 71 -4.45 19.26 15.24
C LEU A 71 -5.89 18.81 15.57
N PRO A 72 -6.18 17.51 15.73
CA PRO A 72 -5.87 16.41 14.83
C PRO A 72 -7.17 15.85 14.22
N ALA A 73 -7.15 15.49 12.95
CA ALA A 73 -8.06 14.49 12.41
C ALA A 73 -7.16 13.53 11.62
N PHE A 74 -6.88 12.38 12.21
CA PHE A 74 -6.01 11.33 11.68
C PHE A 74 -6.67 10.64 10.48
N TYR A 75 -6.95 11.38 9.41
CA TYR A 75 -7.49 10.84 8.17
C TYR A 75 -7.06 11.74 6.99
N GLY A 76 -6.27 11.17 6.09
CA GLY A 76 -5.96 11.74 4.78
C GLY A 76 -4.87 12.82 4.74
N ASN A 77 -3.93 12.67 3.81
CA ASN A 77 -2.99 13.61 3.15
C ASN A 77 -2.31 14.77 3.92
N LYS A 78 -2.53 14.96 5.23
CA LYS A 78 -2.08 16.16 5.98
C LYS A 78 -0.76 15.99 6.72
N TYR A 79 -0.22 14.78 6.72
CA TYR A 79 0.99 14.44 7.45
C TYR A 79 1.92 13.57 6.61
N GLU A 80 3.22 13.87 6.66
CA GLU A 80 4.28 13.01 6.19
C GLU A 80 4.62 11.96 7.26
N LEU A 81 4.55 10.68 6.90
CA LEU A 81 4.90 9.57 7.79
C LEU A 81 6.42 9.52 8.00
N SER A 82 6.89 9.96 9.16
CA SER A 82 8.30 9.94 9.53
C SER A 82 8.71 8.62 10.17
N LYS A 83 7.81 7.99 10.95
CA LYS A 83 7.99 6.65 11.52
C LYS A 83 6.66 5.92 11.53
N LEU A 84 6.65 4.70 11.00
CA LEU A 84 5.49 3.81 11.06
C LEU A 84 5.82 2.64 11.99
N VAL A 85 4.95 2.42 12.98
CA VAL A 85 4.98 1.24 13.84
C VAL A 85 3.61 0.59 13.75
N ILE A 86 3.61 -0.72 13.52
CA ILE A 86 2.39 -1.53 13.52
C ILE A 86 2.42 -2.53 14.69
N ASP A 87 1.24 -2.95 15.14
CA ASP A 87 1.08 -4.04 16.11
C ASP A 87 0.83 -5.36 15.36
N PRO A 88 1.83 -6.28 15.31
CA PRO A 88 1.68 -7.54 14.58
C PRO A 88 0.57 -8.44 15.16
N LYS A 89 0.21 -8.28 16.44
CA LYS A 89 -0.84 -9.09 17.08
C LYS A 89 -2.24 -8.79 16.54
N LYS A 90 -2.42 -7.60 15.94
CA LYS A 90 -3.68 -7.20 15.29
C LYS A 90 -3.77 -7.69 13.84
N ILE A 91 -2.71 -8.28 13.29
CA ILE A 91 -2.68 -8.77 11.91
C ILE A 91 -3.17 -10.23 11.89
N PRO A 92 -4.30 -10.55 11.26
CA PRO A 92 -4.77 -11.92 11.16
C PRO A 92 -3.79 -12.79 10.40
N GLU A 93 -3.64 -14.04 10.83
CA GLU A 93 -2.78 -15.03 10.17
C GLU A 93 -3.08 -15.13 8.67
N GLY A 94 -2.03 -15.29 7.86
CA GLY A 94 -2.13 -15.33 6.40
C GLY A 94 -2.36 -13.97 5.72
N SER A 95 -2.46 -12.86 6.46
CA SER A 95 -2.61 -11.52 5.85
C SER A 95 -1.29 -10.99 5.30
N HIS A 96 -0.96 -11.42 4.08
CA HIS A 96 0.28 -11.04 3.39
C HIS A 96 0.20 -9.72 2.61
N LEU A 97 -1.00 -9.20 2.34
CA LEU A 97 -1.27 -7.98 1.56
C LEU A 97 -2.52 -7.31 2.10
N PHE A 98 -2.41 -6.06 2.54
CA PHE A 98 -3.55 -5.28 3.05
C PHE A 98 -3.27 -3.77 3.06
N ARG A 99 -4.33 -2.96 3.19
CA ARG A 99 -4.24 -1.53 3.46
C ARG A 99 -4.24 -1.27 4.95
N LEU A 100 -3.45 -0.29 5.39
CA LEU A 100 -3.48 0.17 6.76
C LEU A 100 -4.70 1.08 6.97
N MET A 101 -5.55 0.75 7.95
CA MET A 101 -6.72 1.56 8.26
C MET A 101 -6.29 2.98 8.68
N GLY A 102 -7.01 4.00 8.20
CA GLY A 102 -6.67 5.41 8.42
C GLY A 102 -5.53 5.94 7.54
N CYS A 103 -4.88 5.09 6.74
CA CYS A 103 -3.76 5.43 5.87
C CYS A 103 -3.94 4.81 4.47
N ASP A 104 -4.88 5.32 3.68
CA ASP A 104 -5.29 4.71 2.39
C ASP A 104 -4.17 4.63 1.33
N SER A 105 -3.13 5.44 1.48
CA SER A 105 -1.92 5.43 0.63
C SER A 105 -0.90 4.35 1.03
N ILE A 106 -1.02 3.76 2.21
CA ILE A 106 -0.08 2.76 2.74
C ILE A 106 -0.62 1.36 2.50
N VAL A 107 0.19 0.58 1.80
CA VAL A 107 -0.03 -0.85 1.59
C VAL A 107 1.04 -1.62 2.36
N ILE A 108 0.58 -2.53 3.20
CA ILE A 108 1.45 -3.44 3.95
C ILE A 108 1.56 -4.74 3.16
N VAL A 109 2.79 -5.21 3.00
CA VAL A 109 3.10 -6.47 2.33
C VAL A 109 4.04 -7.28 3.20
N SER A 110 3.88 -8.61 3.17
CA SER A 110 4.85 -9.51 3.77
C SER A 110 6.22 -9.44 3.08
N GLU A 111 7.26 -9.87 3.78
CA GLU A 111 8.62 -9.89 3.25
C GLU A 111 8.73 -10.74 1.97
N GLU A 112 7.96 -11.82 1.85
CA GLU A 112 7.93 -12.67 0.65
C GLU A 112 7.45 -11.89 -0.59
N ILE A 113 6.36 -11.12 -0.47
CA ILE A 113 5.87 -10.26 -1.55
C ILE A 113 6.93 -9.21 -1.90
N ALA A 114 7.52 -8.56 -0.90
CA ALA A 114 8.57 -7.57 -1.11
C ALA A 114 9.79 -8.16 -1.85
N LYS A 115 10.19 -9.40 -1.51
CA LYS A 115 11.24 -10.15 -2.22
C LYS A 115 10.87 -10.41 -3.68
N ASN A 116 9.63 -10.80 -3.95
CA ASN A 116 9.16 -11.03 -5.32
C ASN A 116 9.16 -9.74 -6.16
N ILE A 117 8.69 -8.62 -5.60
CA ILE A 117 8.72 -7.31 -6.25
C ILE A 117 10.16 -6.93 -6.64
N ARG A 118 11.10 -7.09 -5.71
CA ARG A 118 12.54 -6.82 -5.94
C ARG A 118 13.13 -7.77 -7.00
N LYS A 119 12.83 -9.06 -6.93
CA LYS A 119 13.31 -10.08 -7.87
C LYS A 119 12.86 -9.79 -9.30
N MET A 120 11.62 -9.36 -9.47
CA MET A 120 11.04 -8.99 -10.76
C MET A 120 11.49 -7.62 -11.27
N LYS A 121 12.29 -6.88 -10.50
CA LYS A 121 12.79 -5.52 -10.82
C LYS A 121 11.66 -4.56 -11.18
N LEU A 122 10.53 -4.67 -10.49
CA LEU A 122 9.37 -3.83 -10.73
C LEU A 122 9.64 -2.42 -10.20
N ILE A 123 9.33 -1.42 -11.02
CA ILE A 123 9.52 0.00 -10.72
C ILE A 123 8.18 0.67 -10.39
N GLY A 124 8.22 1.86 -9.80
CA GLY A 124 7.01 2.63 -9.46
C GLY A 124 6.49 2.43 -8.03
N PHE A 125 7.23 1.69 -7.20
CA PHE A 125 6.93 1.48 -5.78
C PHE A 125 8.10 1.96 -4.92
N ASN A 126 7.81 2.43 -3.71
CA ASN A 126 8.82 2.68 -2.68
C ASN A 126 8.61 1.66 -1.55
N LEU A 127 9.51 0.68 -1.45
CA LEU A 127 9.48 -0.33 -0.40
C LEU A 127 10.30 0.15 0.79
N LYS A 128 9.64 0.38 1.92
CA LYS A 128 10.28 0.67 3.21
C LYS A 128 10.07 -0.50 4.16
N ILE A 129 11.10 -0.80 4.95
CA ILE A 129 10.95 -1.72 6.09
C ILE A 129 10.23 -0.95 7.19
N ILE A 130 9.32 -1.65 7.87
CA ILE A 130 8.52 -1.09 8.96
C ILE A 130 9.07 -1.69 10.25
N ASP A 131 9.19 -0.85 11.28
CA ASP A 131 9.59 -1.29 12.61
C ASP A 131 8.42 -2.03 13.28
N ASN A 132 8.70 -3.19 13.85
CA ASN A 132 7.76 -3.96 14.67
C ASN A 132 8.22 -3.91 16.13
N ILE A 133 7.28 -3.90 17.08
CA ILE A 133 7.54 -3.95 18.53
C ILE A 133 6.82 -5.16 19.12
#